data_AF-A0A2V8RQH8-F1
#
_entry.id   AF-A0A2V8RQH8-F1
#
_cell.length_a   1.000
_cell.length_b   1.000
_cell.length_c   1.000
_cell.angle_alpha   90.00
_cell.angle_beta   90.00
_cell.angle_gamma   90.00
#
_symmetry.space_group_name_H-M   'P 1'
#
loop_
_entity.id
_entity.type
_entity.pdbx_description
1 polymer ?
#
loop_
_entity_poly.entity_id
_entity_poly.type
_entity_poly.pdbx_seq_one_letter_code
_entity_poly.pdbx_strand_id
1 'polypeptide(L)'
;AVEVDEFEGYANPHAARIAVIADQLARSFSLGSRDRFSLRAAALLHDLGEVAMAREYIQRPGSLTSEERIDLARHPIIGEREAARVGADRGAQLLVRWHHESWNGSGYPDGLRFEQIPLGARILRVADVYAALTDARPFHAAYSESRAREHLLEWTGLEFDPGVVRALLSLEPAKELQSYARVVEAAPEPMSGLSEPPAVAGG
;
A
#
# COMPACT_ATOMS: atom_id res chain seq x y z
N ALA A 1 7.02 -13.07 -3.98
CA ALA A 1 7.09 -11.87 -4.84
C ALA A 1 6.34 -12.14 -6.14
N VAL A 2 6.95 -12.73 -7.19
CA VAL A 2 6.27 -12.91 -8.50
C VAL A 2 4.90 -13.60 -8.39
N GLU A 3 4.82 -14.73 -7.68
CA GLU A 3 3.55 -15.46 -7.49
C GLU A 3 2.51 -14.65 -6.68
N VAL A 4 2.97 -13.79 -5.77
CA VAL A 4 2.08 -12.91 -4.99
C VAL A 4 1.57 -11.78 -5.90
N ASP A 5 2.47 -11.11 -6.61
CA ASP A 5 2.12 -10.06 -7.57
C ASP A 5 1.11 -10.58 -8.62
N GLU A 6 1.33 -11.79 -9.16
CA GLU A 6 0.41 -12.44 -10.10
C GLU A 6 -0.94 -12.77 -9.46
N PHE A 7 -0.96 -13.25 -8.22
CA PHE A 7 -2.17 -13.57 -7.48
C PHE A 7 -3.05 -12.33 -7.24
N GLU A 8 -2.43 -11.18 -7.00
CA GLU A 8 -3.07 -9.86 -6.83
C GLU A 8 -3.44 -9.18 -8.16
N GLY A 9 -2.95 -9.73 -9.29
CA GLY A 9 -3.24 -9.23 -10.63
C GLY A 9 -2.28 -8.16 -11.15
N TYR A 10 -1.13 -7.96 -10.52
CA TYR A 10 -0.08 -7.07 -11.04
C TYR A 10 0.67 -7.72 -12.21
N ALA A 11 0.72 -7.03 -13.35
CA ALA A 11 1.46 -7.49 -14.53
C ALA A 11 2.97 -7.19 -14.46
N ASN A 12 3.40 -6.40 -13.47
CA ASN A 12 4.79 -6.00 -13.28
C ASN A 12 5.24 -6.31 -11.84
N PRO A 13 6.56 -6.37 -11.56
CA PRO A 13 7.10 -6.68 -10.23
C PRO A 13 6.78 -5.61 -9.16
N HIS A 14 5.56 -5.61 -8.64
CA HIS A 14 5.04 -4.62 -7.70
C HIS A 14 5.76 -4.68 -6.35
N ALA A 15 5.85 -5.86 -5.74
CA ALA A 15 6.55 -6.04 -4.47
C ALA A 15 8.04 -5.64 -4.55
N ALA A 16 8.69 -5.85 -5.71
CA ALA A 16 10.07 -5.42 -5.91
C ALA A 16 10.20 -3.89 -5.95
N ARG A 17 9.23 -3.19 -6.54
CA ARG A 17 9.16 -1.72 -6.54
C ARG A 17 8.95 -1.16 -5.14
N ILE A 18 8.04 -1.75 -4.35
CA ILE A 18 7.86 -1.40 -2.94
C ILE A 18 9.18 -1.54 -2.17
N ALA A 19 9.91 -2.65 -2.37
CA ALA A 19 11.19 -2.87 -1.69
C ALA A 19 12.24 -1.80 -2.03
N VAL A 20 12.27 -1.29 -3.26
CA VAL A 20 13.17 -0.19 -3.67
C VAL A 20 12.77 1.12 -2.98
N ILE A 21 11.49 1.49 -3.03
CA ILE A 21 10.97 2.71 -2.39
C ILE A 21 11.26 2.67 -0.88
N ALA A 22 10.94 1.55 -0.24
CA ALA A 22 11.16 1.34 1.20
C ALA A 22 12.64 1.43 1.58
N ASP A 23 13.56 0.88 0.77
CA ASP A 23 15.00 0.98 1.04
C ASP A 23 15.52 2.42 0.91
N GLN A 24 15.03 3.19 -0.06
CA GLN A 24 15.40 4.60 -0.20
C GLN A 24 14.92 5.44 0.98
N LEU A 25 13.67 5.26 1.39
CA LEU A 25 13.12 5.89 2.59
C LEU A 25 13.93 5.52 3.83
N ALA A 26 14.24 4.24 4.02
CA ALA A 26 15.01 3.77 5.17
C ALA A 26 16.42 4.39 5.25
N ARG A 27 17.04 4.71 4.11
CA ARG A 27 18.33 5.44 4.09
C ARG A 27 18.19 6.86 4.61
N SER A 28 17.10 7.57 4.27
CA SER A 28 16.82 8.92 4.79
C SER A 28 16.65 8.96 6.31
N PHE A 29 16.26 7.83 6.91
CA PHE A 29 16.18 7.65 8.36
C PHE A 29 17.42 6.99 8.99
N SER A 30 18.49 6.76 8.22
CA SER A 30 19.73 6.13 8.69
C SER A 30 19.53 4.73 9.32
N LEU A 31 18.55 3.95 8.85
CA LEU A 31 18.38 2.58 9.30
C LEU A 31 19.62 1.74 8.97
N GLY A 32 20.02 0.88 9.91
CA GLY A 32 21.14 -0.03 9.75
C GLY A 32 20.92 -1.05 8.62
N SER A 33 22.01 -1.65 8.14
CA SER A 33 21.97 -2.62 7.04
C SER A 33 21.08 -3.83 7.33
N ARG A 34 21.04 -4.28 8.58
CA ARG A 34 20.19 -5.39 9.04
C ARG A 34 18.70 -5.03 8.97
N ASP A 35 18.30 -3.89 9.53
CA ASP A 35 16.90 -3.47 9.52
C ASP A 35 16.41 -3.19 8.10
N ARG A 36 17.26 -2.61 7.26
CA ARG A 36 16.98 -2.44 5.84
C ARG A 36 16.84 -3.77 5.09
N PHE A 37 17.63 -4.78 5.45
CA PHE A 37 17.48 -6.13 4.90
C PHE A 37 16.12 -6.71 5.26
N SER A 38 15.74 -6.65 6.55
CA SER A 38 14.44 -7.14 7.02
C SER A 38 13.28 -6.38 6.36
N LEU A 39 13.40 -5.06 6.17
CA LEU A 39 12.40 -4.23 5.50
C LEU A 39 12.21 -4.60 4.03
N ARG A 40 13.30 -4.79 3.27
CA ARG A 40 13.20 -5.24 1.88
C ARG A 40 12.59 -6.63 1.79
N ALA A 41 12.96 -7.53 2.70
CA ALA A 41 12.35 -8.86 2.77
C ALA A 41 10.85 -8.78 3.09
N ALA A 42 10.44 -7.91 4.01
CA ALA A 42 9.04 -7.68 4.34
C ALA A 42 8.26 -7.14 3.14
N ALA A 43 8.79 -6.16 2.40
CA ALA A 43 8.17 -5.65 1.20
C ALA A 43 7.90 -6.75 0.14
N LEU A 44 8.81 -7.71 0.00
CA LEU A 44 8.65 -8.82 -0.94
C LEU A 44 7.62 -9.89 -0.51
N LEU A 45 7.22 -9.86 0.76
CA LEU A 45 6.43 -10.90 1.43
C LEU A 45 5.14 -10.40 2.06
N HIS A 46 4.85 -9.09 2.01
CA HIS A 46 3.78 -8.46 2.79
C HIS A 46 2.40 -9.10 2.54
N ASP A 47 2.09 -9.43 1.28
CA ASP A 47 0.83 -10.09 0.90
C ASP A 47 0.93 -11.61 0.68
N LEU A 48 2.00 -12.25 1.15
CA LEU A 48 2.09 -13.72 1.11
C LEU A 48 0.93 -14.39 1.87
N GLY A 49 0.35 -13.69 2.85
CA GLY A 49 -0.84 -14.15 3.57
C GLY A 49 -2.07 -14.28 2.68
N GLU A 50 -2.23 -13.44 1.66
CA GLU A 50 -3.36 -13.49 0.73
C GLU A 50 -3.35 -14.77 -0.11
N VAL A 51 -2.17 -15.13 -0.62
CA VAL A 51 -1.95 -16.38 -1.37
C VAL A 51 -2.28 -17.58 -0.48
N ALA A 52 -1.82 -17.59 0.77
CA ALA A 52 -2.08 -18.68 1.70
C ALA A 52 -3.54 -18.77 2.14
N MET A 53 -4.28 -17.66 2.14
CA MET A 53 -5.72 -17.66 2.39
C MET A 53 -6.52 -18.31 1.26
N ALA A 54 -6.04 -18.22 0.01
CA ALA A 54 -6.64 -18.84 -1.18
C ALA A 54 -8.15 -18.57 -1.29
N ARG A 55 -8.56 -17.31 -1.13
CA ARG A 55 -9.97 -16.89 -1.21
C ARG A 55 -10.30 -16.43 -2.61
N GLU A 56 -11.38 -16.96 -3.18
CA GLU A 56 -11.85 -16.58 -4.52
C GLU A 56 -12.20 -15.10 -4.63
N TYR A 57 -12.66 -14.47 -3.54
CA TYR A 57 -13.05 -13.06 -3.55
C TYR A 57 -11.87 -12.10 -3.79
N ILE A 58 -10.62 -12.51 -3.52
CA ILE A 58 -9.44 -11.65 -3.72
C ILE A 58 -9.23 -11.34 -5.20
N GLN A 59 -9.55 -12.31 -6.06
CA GLN A 59 -9.41 -12.21 -7.51
C GLN A 59 -10.70 -11.74 -8.20
N ARG A 60 -11.79 -11.57 -7.44
CA ARG A 60 -13.10 -11.23 -7.98
C ARG A 60 -13.20 -9.71 -8.24
N PRO A 61 -13.67 -9.27 -9.42
CA PRO A 61 -13.87 -7.84 -9.68
C PRO A 61 -15.01 -7.28 -8.82
N GLY A 62 -14.81 -6.03 -8.36
CA GLY A 62 -15.80 -5.27 -7.60
C GLY A 62 -15.45 -5.13 -6.11
N SER A 63 -16.37 -4.52 -5.37
CA SER A 63 -16.17 -4.25 -3.94
C SER A 63 -16.37 -5.50 -3.10
N LEU A 64 -15.48 -5.71 -2.13
CA LEU A 64 -15.66 -6.70 -1.07
C LEU A 64 -16.89 -6.37 -0.21
N THR A 65 -17.56 -7.42 0.25
CA THR A 65 -18.56 -7.35 1.33
C THR A 65 -17.88 -7.04 2.67
N SER A 66 -18.67 -6.73 3.70
CA SER A 66 -18.14 -6.47 5.03
C SER A 66 -17.47 -7.71 5.62
N GLU A 67 -18.05 -8.89 5.38
CA GLU A 67 -17.54 -10.18 5.83
C GLU A 67 -16.23 -10.54 5.13
N GLU A 68 -16.15 -10.33 3.82
CA GLU A 68 -14.92 -10.56 3.05
C GLU A 68 -13.80 -9.61 3.48
N ARG A 69 -14.11 -8.34 3.79
CA ARG A 69 -13.13 -7.40 4.36
C ARG A 69 -12.59 -7.85 5.71
N ILE A 70 -13.47 -8.36 6.58
CA ILE A 70 -13.07 -8.88 7.91
C ILE A 70 -12.19 -10.12 7.76
N ASP A 71 -12.50 -11.03 6.83
CA ASP A 71 -11.65 -12.20 6.58
C ASP A 71 -10.30 -11.75 5.99
N LEU A 72 -10.30 -10.86 4.99
CA LEU A 72 -9.08 -10.37 4.33
C LEU A 72 -8.12 -9.69 5.31
N ALA A 73 -8.62 -8.96 6.30
CA ALA A 73 -7.80 -8.31 7.33
C ALA A 73 -6.96 -9.30 8.18
N ARG A 74 -7.15 -10.61 8.01
CA ARG A 74 -6.35 -11.66 8.65
C ARG A 74 -5.05 -11.97 7.89
N HIS A 75 -4.90 -11.52 6.64
CA HIS A 75 -3.73 -11.85 5.83
C HIS A 75 -2.41 -11.39 6.47
N PRO A 76 -2.27 -10.28 7.24
CA PRO A 76 -0.98 -9.95 7.85
C PRO A 76 -0.57 -10.96 8.93
N ILE A 77 -1.55 -11.49 9.67
CA ILE A 77 -1.32 -12.52 10.70
C ILE A 77 -0.89 -13.84 10.07
N ILE A 78 -1.49 -14.18 8.93
CA ILE A 78 -1.15 -15.39 8.17
C ILE A 78 0.21 -15.19 7.49
N GLY A 79 0.42 -14.04 6.86
CA GLY A 79 1.66 -13.62 6.21
C GLY A 79 2.86 -13.64 7.14
N GLU A 80 2.72 -13.23 8.40
CA GLU A 80 3.77 -13.38 9.43
C GLU A 80 4.22 -14.85 9.56
N ARG A 81 3.26 -15.78 9.61
CA ARG A 81 3.52 -17.22 9.76
C ARG A 81 4.13 -17.83 8.50
N GLU A 82 3.64 -17.43 7.33
CA GLU A 82 4.18 -17.90 6.05
C GLU A 82 5.59 -17.34 5.80
N ALA A 83 5.83 -16.07 6.13
CA ALA A 83 7.16 -15.46 6.11
C ALA A 83 8.14 -16.25 6.99
N ALA A 84 7.71 -16.70 8.17
CA ALA A 84 8.53 -17.56 9.02
C ALA A 84 8.83 -18.93 8.37
N ARG A 85 7.84 -19.55 7.72
CA ARG A 85 8.02 -20.85 7.03
C ARG A 85 9.01 -20.77 5.87
N VAL A 86 9.04 -19.66 5.13
CA VAL A 86 10.01 -19.44 4.04
C VAL A 86 11.38 -18.93 4.54
N GLY A 87 11.59 -18.86 5.86
CA GLY A 87 12.89 -18.55 6.46
C GLY A 87 13.20 -17.06 6.59
N ALA A 88 12.20 -16.17 6.51
CA ALA A 88 12.42 -14.75 6.77
C ALA A 88 12.83 -14.51 8.23
N ASP A 89 13.66 -13.50 8.49
CA ASP A 89 14.04 -13.16 9.86
C ASP A 89 12.85 -12.60 10.66
N ARG A 90 12.99 -12.55 12.00
CA ARG A 90 11.91 -12.08 12.87
C ARG A 90 11.51 -10.62 12.60
N GLY A 91 12.44 -9.79 12.17
CA GLY A 91 12.16 -8.39 11.81
C GLY A 91 11.21 -8.33 10.62
N ALA A 92 11.52 -9.06 9.55
CA ALA A 92 10.70 -9.12 8.34
C ALA A 92 9.30 -9.67 8.64
N GLN A 93 9.20 -10.76 9.41
CA GLN A 93 7.92 -11.34 9.84
C GLN A 93 7.01 -10.32 10.54
N LEU A 94 7.58 -9.55 11.48
CA LEU A 94 6.84 -8.54 12.22
C LEU A 94 6.45 -7.34 11.35
N LEU A 95 7.31 -6.94 10.41
CA LEU A 95 6.97 -5.90 9.44
C LEU A 95 5.83 -6.34 8.52
N VAL A 96 5.80 -7.60 8.07
CA VAL A 96 4.66 -8.18 7.35
C VAL A 96 3.40 -8.13 8.20
N ARG A 97 3.49 -8.45 9.50
CA ARG A 97 2.33 -8.38 10.39
C ARG A 97 1.73 -6.97 10.48
N TRP A 98 2.58 -5.94 10.52
CA TRP A 98 2.18 -4.57 10.88
C TRP A 98 2.08 -3.60 9.71
N HIS A 99 2.21 -4.07 8.46
CA HIS A 99 2.20 -3.18 7.30
C HIS A 99 0.84 -2.50 7.04
N HIS A 100 -0.24 -2.96 7.69
CA HIS A 100 -1.57 -2.33 7.68
C HIS A 100 -1.91 -1.55 8.96
N GLU A 101 -0.97 -1.37 9.87
CA GLU A 101 -1.17 -0.47 11.00
C GLU A 101 -1.24 0.99 10.51
N SER A 102 -2.20 1.75 11.03
CA SER A 102 -2.40 3.16 10.70
C SER A 102 -1.83 4.03 11.80
N TRP A 103 -1.23 5.17 11.45
CA TRP A 103 -0.58 6.08 12.39
C TRP A 103 -1.46 6.46 13.60
N ASN A 104 -2.76 6.67 13.42
CA ASN A 104 -3.71 7.01 14.47
C ASN A 104 -4.23 5.81 15.30
N GLY A 105 -3.86 4.57 14.95
CA GLY A 105 -4.32 3.35 15.61
C GLY A 105 -5.63 2.76 15.08
N SER A 106 -6.19 3.26 13.96
CA SER A 106 -7.36 2.65 13.32
C SER A 106 -7.04 1.47 12.40
N GLY A 107 -5.76 1.13 12.26
CA GLY A 107 -5.30 0.01 11.46
C GLY A 107 -5.42 -1.33 12.16
N TYR A 108 -4.81 -2.35 11.57
CA TYR A 108 -4.90 -3.74 12.02
C TYR A 108 -3.55 -4.44 11.74
N PRO A 109 -3.26 -5.60 12.38
CA PRO A 109 -4.13 -6.41 13.26
C PRO A 109 -4.11 -6.05 14.75
N ASP A 110 -3.12 -5.31 15.23
CA ASP A 110 -2.86 -5.11 16.66
C ASP A 110 -3.29 -3.72 17.16
N GLY A 111 -3.64 -2.79 16.26
CA GLY A 111 -4.12 -1.46 16.62
C GLY A 111 -3.03 -0.58 17.22
N LEU A 112 -1.80 -0.75 16.72
CA LEU A 112 -0.64 0.03 17.14
C LEU A 112 -0.83 1.47 16.69
N ARG A 113 -0.45 2.43 17.54
CA ARG A 113 -0.53 3.87 17.23
C ARG A 113 0.81 4.56 17.34
N PHE A 114 1.01 5.55 16.48
CA PHE A 114 2.18 6.42 16.47
C PHE A 114 3.48 5.60 16.47
N GLU A 115 4.41 5.91 17.38
CA GLU A 115 5.71 5.25 17.49
C GLU A 115 5.65 3.84 18.10
N GLN A 116 4.48 3.36 18.53
CA GLN A 116 4.31 1.93 18.82
C GLN A 116 4.47 1.11 17.55
N ILE A 117 4.17 1.70 16.38
CA ILE A 117 4.43 1.10 15.08
C ILE A 117 5.95 1.25 14.80
N PRO A 118 6.69 0.15 14.61
CA PRO A 118 8.11 0.25 14.26
C PRO A 118 8.31 1.07 12.99
N LEU A 119 9.41 1.82 12.92
CA LEU A 119 9.68 2.71 11.79
C LEU A 119 9.68 1.97 10.44
N GLY A 120 10.18 0.73 10.39
CA GLY A 120 10.12 -0.09 9.19
C GLY A 120 8.68 -0.33 8.70
N ALA A 121 7.71 -0.53 9.59
CA ALA A 121 6.31 -0.79 9.21
C ALA A 121 5.63 0.49 8.71
N ARG A 122 5.96 1.63 9.34
CA ARG A 122 5.53 2.96 8.87
C ARG A 122 6.08 3.29 7.48
N ILE A 123 7.35 2.95 7.22
CA ILE A 123 7.97 3.08 5.90
C ILE A 123 7.28 2.15 4.89
N LEU A 124 7.06 0.89 5.26
CA LEU A 124 6.42 -0.10 4.38
C LEU A 124 5.01 0.33 4.00
N ARG A 125 4.20 0.80 4.95
CA ARG A 125 2.83 1.30 4.70
C ARG A 125 2.81 2.40 3.63
N VAL A 126 3.70 3.39 3.77
CA VAL A 126 3.77 4.51 2.82
C VAL A 126 4.28 4.05 1.46
N ALA A 127 5.29 3.18 1.42
CA ALA A 127 5.86 2.64 0.18
C ALA A 127 4.85 1.80 -0.60
N ASP A 128 4.12 0.93 0.09
CA ASP A 128 3.05 0.08 -0.45
C ASP A 128 1.94 0.93 -1.06
N VAL A 129 1.31 1.82 -0.28
CA VAL A 129 0.22 2.66 -0.79
C VAL A 129 0.67 3.55 -1.95
N TYR A 130 1.86 4.14 -1.88
CA TYR A 130 2.38 4.93 -3.00
C TYR A 130 2.55 4.09 -4.26
N ALA A 131 3.08 2.87 -4.13
CA ALA A 131 3.25 1.96 -5.26
C ALA A 131 1.89 1.56 -5.84
N ALA A 132 0.95 1.13 -4.99
CA ALA A 132 -0.38 0.67 -5.40
C ALA A 132 -1.21 1.77 -6.08
N LEU A 133 -1.05 3.04 -5.67
CA LEU A 133 -1.70 4.17 -6.34
C LEU A 133 -1.09 4.49 -7.70
N THR A 134 0.22 4.29 -7.87
CA THR A 134 0.94 4.66 -9.09
C THR A 134 1.11 3.52 -10.09
N ASP A 135 0.87 2.27 -9.67
CA ASP A 135 0.86 1.10 -10.55
C ASP A 135 -0.56 0.87 -11.10
N ALA A 136 -0.65 0.51 -12.38
CA ALA A 136 -1.91 0.14 -12.99
C ALA A 136 -2.22 -1.32 -12.65
N ARG A 137 -3.46 -1.59 -12.26
CA ARG A 137 -3.97 -2.95 -12.00
C ARG A 137 -5.30 -3.17 -12.72
N PRO A 138 -5.77 -4.40 -12.92
CA PRO A 138 -7.05 -4.67 -13.57
C PRO A 138 -8.16 -3.81 -12.98
N PHE A 139 -8.92 -3.14 -13.86
CA PHE A 139 -10.05 -2.26 -13.50
C PHE A 139 -9.71 -0.97 -12.73
N HIS A 140 -8.43 -0.69 -12.45
CA HIS A 140 -7.99 0.55 -11.80
C HIS A 140 -6.82 1.20 -12.54
N ALA A 141 -7.10 2.36 -13.15
CA ALA A 141 -6.05 3.18 -13.74
C ALA A 141 -5.11 3.73 -12.66
N ALA A 142 -3.81 3.74 -12.96
CA ALA A 142 -2.80 4.37 -12.11
C ALA A 142 -3.09 5.87 -11.94
N TYR A 143 -2.89 6.38 -10.73
CA TYR A 143 -2.84 7.82 -10.48
C TYR A 143 -1.55 8.41 -11.07
N SER A 144 -1.59 9.70 -11.40
CA SER A 144 -0.37 10.46 -11.61
C SER A 144 0.45 10.49 -10.31
N GLU A 145 1.77 10.65 -10.43
CA GLU A 145 2.63 10.80 -9.25
C GLU A 145 2.20 11.99 -8.39
N SER A 146 1.74 13.10 -8.99
CA SER A 146 1.25 14.26 -8.22
C SER A 146 0.01 13.89 -7.41
N ARG A 147 -0.94 13.16 -8.01
CA ARG A 147 -2.17 12.75 -7.33
C ARG A 147 -1.92 11.74 -6.23
N ALA A 148 -0.99 10.81 -6.43
CA ALA A 148 -0.55 9.90 -5.37
C ALA A 148 0.12 10.66 -4.20
N ARG A 149 0.95 11.66 -4.48
CA ARG A 149 1.57 12.51 -3.46
C ARG A 149 0.54 13.36 -2.70
N GLU A 150 -0.46 13.92 -3.39
CA GLU A 150 -1.60 14.60 -2.76
C GLU A 150 -2.37 13.68 -1.82
N HIS A 151 -2.66 12.45 -2.25
CA HIS A 151 -3.35 11.47 -1.42
C HIS A 151 -2.58 11.16 -0.12
N LEU A 152 -1.26 10.95 -0.21
CA LEU A 152 -0.44 10.74 1.00
C LEU A 152 -0.49 11.95 1.95
N LEU A 153 -0.52 13.17 1.41
CA LEU A 153 -0.65 14.39 2.21
C LEU A 153 -2.02 14.49 2.90
N GLU A 154 -3.11 14.18 2.20
CA GLU A 154 -4.48 14.20 2.72
C GLU A 154 -4.65 13.30 3.96
N TRP A 155 -3.99 12.13 3.97
CA TRP A 155 -4.08 11.13 5.04
C TRP A 155 -2.91 11.16 6.04
N THR A 156 -2.02 12.14 5.93
CA THR A 156 -0.90 12.33 6.85
C THR A 156 -1.39 12.60 8.27
N GLY A 157 -0.81 11.92 9.26
CA GLY A 157 -1.20 12.05 10.67
C GLY A 157 -2.47 11.29 11.04
N LEU A 158 -3.15 10.68 10.07
CA LEU A 158 -4.23 9.72 10.28
C LEU A 158 -3.75 8.32 9.94
N GLU A 159 -3.47 8.07 8.68
CA GLU A 159 -3.00 6.77 8.22
C GLU A 159 -1.46 6.70 8.19
N PHE A 160 -0.83 7.77 7.72
CA PHE A 160 0.60 7.79 7.47
C PHE A 160 1.37 8.61 8.50
N ASP A 161 2.56 8.13 8.83
CA ASP A 161 3.53 8.88 9.64
C ASP A 161 3.96 10.16 8.89
N PRO A 162 3.77 11.37 9.47
CA PRO A 162 4.16 12.63 8.85
C PRO A 162 5.65 12.73 8.49
N GLY A 163 6.53 12.10 9.27
CA GLY A 163 7.96 12.04 8.99
C GLY A 163 8.26 11.22 7.73
N VAL A 164 7.59 10.07 7.58
CA VAL A 164 7.79 9.18 6.43
C VAL A 164 7.21 9.80 5.15
N VAL A 165 6.03 10.41 5.21
CA VAL A 165 5.45 11.11 4.05
C VAL A 165 6.37 12.25 3.61
N ARG A 166 6.89 13.06 4.54
CA ARG A 166 7.86 14.12 4.22
C ARG A 166 9.10 13.55 3.53
N ALA A 167 9.64 12.45 4.03
CA ALA A 167 10.79 11.79 3.42
C ALA A 167 10.49 11.31 1.99
N LEU A 168 9.32 10.73 1.74
CA LEU A 168 8.89 10.32 0.40
C LEU A 168 8.77 11.52 -0.55
N LEU A 169 8.19 12.62 -0.07
CA LEU A 169 8.02 13.82 -0.88
C LEU A 169 9.36 14.48 -1.26
N SER A 170 10.39 14.31 -0.42
CA SER A 170 11.76 14.77 -0.69
C SER A 170 12.59 13.83 -1.56
N LEU A 171 12.05 12.66 -1.98
CA LEU A 171 12.75 11.81 -2.94
C LEU A 171 12.71 12.47 -4.33
N GLU A 172 13.90 12.68 -4.89
CA GLU A 172 14.07 13.07 -6.28
C GLU A 172 13.51 11.98 -7.21
N PRO A 173 13.01 12.32 -8.41
CA PRO A 173 12.53 11.35 -9.38
C PRO A 173 13.69 10.45 -9.85
N ALA A 174 13.89 9.32 -9.19
CA ALA A 174 14.86 8.31 -9.59
C ALA A 174 14.19 7.33 -10.56
N LYS A 175 14.95 6.84 -11.55
CA LYS A 175 14.44 5.89 -12.56
C LYS A 175 13.93 4.61 -11.91
N GLU A 176 14.52 4.23 -10.77
CA GLU A 176 14.16 3.06 -9.98
C GLU A 176 12.85 3.23 -9.18
N LEU A 177 12.33 4.46 -9.06
CA LEU A 177 11.04 4.78 -8.44
C LEU A 177 9.89 4.86 -9.45
N GLN A 178 10.21 4.95 -10.75
CA GLN A 178 9.24 5.12 -11.81
C GLN A 178 8.29 3.92 -11.85
N SER A 179 7.00 4.21 -11.95
CA SER A 179 5.95 3.22 -12.16
C SER A 179 6.16 2.50 -13.50
N TYR A 180 5.79 1.22 -13.53
CA TYR A 180 5.75 0.44 -14.76
C TYR A 180 4.51 0.74 -15.61
N ALA A 181 3.53 1.47 -15.07
CA ALA A 181 2.34 1.89 -15.79
C ALA A 181 2.70 2.92 -16.87
N ARG A 182 2.16 2.74 -18.08
CA ARG A 182 2.11 3.85 -19.04
C ARG A 182 1.18 4.91 -18.46
N VAL A 183 1.68 6.13 -18.26
CA VAL A 183 0.85 7.27 -17.86
C VAL A 183 -0.26 7.41 -18.89
N VAL A 184 -1.50 7.08 -18.50
CA VAL A 184 -2.66 7.51 -19.25
C VAL A 184 -2.97 8.90 -18.71
N GLU A 185 -2.65 9.93 -19.50
CA GLU A 185 -3.19 11.28 -19.23
C GLU A 185 -4.69 11.13 -19.00
N ALA A 186 -5.16 11.65 -17.86
CA ALA A 186 -6.52 11.46 -17.37
C ALA A 186 -7.53 11.52 -18.53
N ALA A 187 -8.27 10.42 -18.74
CA ALA A 187 -9.41 10.45 -19.63
C ALA A 187 -10.38 11.55 -19.12
N PRO A 188 -10.94 12.39 -19.99
CA PRO A 188 -11.88 13.41 -19.55
C PRO A 188 -13.05 12.76 -18.80
N GLU A 189 -13.40 13.36 -17.66
CA GLU A 189 -14.56 13.00 -16.84
C GLU A 189 -15.79 12.70 -17.71
N PRO A 190 -16.58 11.65 -17.42
CA PRO A 190 -17.86 11.49 -18.07
C PRO A 190 -18.76 12.69 -17.69
N MET A 191 -19.07 13.52 -18.69
CA MET A 191 -20.16 14.48 -18.63
C MET A 191 -21.48 13.75 -18.34
N SER A 192 -21.90 13.73 -17.07
CA SER A 192 -23.30 13.56 -16.67
C SER A 192 -23.59 14.71 -15.71
N GLY A 193 -24.20 15.79 -16.16
CA GLY A 193 -25.63 15.82 -16.41
C GLY A 193 -26.23 16.71 -15.33
N LEU A 194 -26.42 17.97 -15.69
CA LEU A 194 -27.10 18.99 -14.88
C LEU A 194 -28.42 18.41 -14.34
N SER A 195 -28.54 18.27 -13.02
CA SER A 195 -29.85 18.28 -12.36
C SER A 195 -30.15 19.73 -12.00
N GLU A 196 -31.08 20.33 -12.73
CA GLU A 196 -31.62 21.67 -12.48
C GLU A 196 -32.19 21.81 -11.04
N PRO A 197 -32.16 23.02 -10.46
CA PRO A 197 -32.79 23.29 -9.17
C PRO A 197 -34.32 23.30 -9.28
N PRO A 198 -35.07 22.97 -8.20
CA PRO A 198 -36.51 22.91 -8.23
C PRO A 198 -37.15 24.29 -8.44
N ALA A 199 -38.11 24.36 -9.36
CA ALA A 199 -38.91 25.53 -9.65
C ALA A 199 -39.81 25.92 -8.48
N VAL A 200 -39.80 27.21 -8.15
CA VAL A 200 -40.75 27.88 -7.28
C VAL A 200 -42.09 27.97 -8.02
N ALA A 201 -43.17 27.45 -7.43
CA ALA A 201 -44.54 27.73 -7.85
C ALA A 201 -45.28 28.41 -6.70
N GLY A 202 -45.53 29.71 -6.86
CA GLY A 202 -46.53 30.45 -6.11
C GLY A 202 -47.88 30.35 -6.80
N GLY A 203 -48.92 30.11 -6.00
CA GLY A 203 -50.34 30.20 -6.31
C GLY A 203 -51.09 30.29 -5.00
#